data_AF-A0A8T5ES83-F1
#
_entry.id   AF-A0A8T5ES83-F1
#
_cell.length_a   1.000
_cell.length_b   1.000
_cell.length_c   1.000
_cell.angle_alpha   90.00
_cell.angle_beta   90.00
_cell.angle_gamma   90.00
#
_symmetry.space_group_name_H-M   'P 1'
#
loop_
_entity.id
_entity.type
_entity.pdbx_description
1 polymer ?
#
loop_
_entity_poly.entity_id
_entity_poly.type
_entity_poly.pdbx_seq_one_letter_code
_entity_poly.pdbx_strand_id
1 'polypeptide(L)'
;MYSASTDKQAPPPDTGKFIRLAIVAIIGILIFTLIGNQAVILSMNFTEFGDQFTKPLYYTLLSTLILSSIALIRVNIVSRSSIFWYGINSAIGFIARGPQQSISTDIQSFKNYKLTSPQFILWQITKILLFGAFFANIMFGFAAMSFIDGNTLGVEHLPNLFSLPFVTPDSNPNYAFEQVVPMIPALVILIPPMLGAIGLRLVLYVGIHRIIDVVTSYLQDSQEGKPRYLNYVSTIEGILGIGILWIGVNLFFTDQIDYNTKYVIGGTLVIGSALIAFSLVDRIRARVLTHMFKRDVIIRIVTILVILLIVGGVVAVNNSIADAKKIEYLGPYTEQQIQVNRYLGELNNVQENTHDVQLTSVSANNIKNYVEQNSDVLDVIRIWDWEAAFAKLKPEIGLIPYVDFEDNDILRFNNTLYWTASMKPILPSSVSLDNRWYNEHLVYTHVPDGFLTLGATDGQIVDSGEFFQQREIYYGEGGLFEQTWSGYPTGRGETSAELGGVSYSGMGGLDVPPPLSWIFEPNFVLSFPGESVHIMRYKDVHDRMEVLYPYFLYDLFGKELDSLPVTDGENSYWLIP
;
A
#
# COMPACT_ATOMS: atom_id res chain seq x y z
N MET A 1 -83.99 8.99 21.33
CA MET A 1 -83.37 8.53 20.06
C MET A 1 -82.22 9.44 19.75
N TYR A 2 -80.99 8.94 19.78
CA TYR A 2 -79.89 9.21 18.83
C TYR A 2 -78.66 8.45 19.35
N SER A 3 -78.38 7.33 18.68
CA SER A 3 -77.20 6.48 18.88
C SER A 3 -75.97 7.14 18.27
N ALA A 4 -74.92 7.34 19.07
CA ALA A 4 -73.60 7.67 18.55
C ALA A 4 -72.92 6.38 18.07
N SER A 5 -72.50 6.40 16.81
CA SER A 5 -71.78 5.31 16.12
C SER A 5 -70.39 5.11 16.71
N THR A 6 -70.05 3.85 16.97
CA THR A 6 -68.71 3.37 17.30
C THR A 6 -67.89 3.19 16.03
N ASP A 7 -67.29 4.27 15.54
CA ASP A 7 -66.25 4.16 14.51
C ASP A 7 -64.91 3.77 15.15
N LYS A 8 -64.56 2.48 15.02
CA LYS A 8 -63.20 1.99 15.23
C LYS A 8 -62.31 2.55 14.12
N GLN A 9 -61.57 3.63 14.41
CA GLN A 9 -60.43 4.03 13.59
C GLN A 9 -59.37 2.92 13.65
N ALA A 10 -59.22 2.18 12.55
CA ALA A 10 -58.04 1.35 12.35
C ALA A 10 -56.79 2.25 12.40
N PRO A 11 -55.70 1.85 13.10
CA PRO A 11 -54.48 2.63 13.11
C PRO A 11 -53.99 2.81 11.66
N PRO A 12 -53.45 3.99 11.30
CA PRO A 12 -52.95 4.24 9.95
C PRO A 12 -51.89 3.18 9.61
N PRO A 13 -51.86 2.67 8.36
CA PRO A 13 -50.86 1.71 7.93
C PRO A 13 -49.47 2.26 8.23
N ASP A 14 -48.64 1.43 8.85
CA ASP A 14 -47.33 1.79 9.38
C ASP A 14 -46.33 1.99 8.22
N THR A 15 -46.51 3.07 7.45
CA THR A 15 -45.73 3.42 6.26
C THR A 15 -44.24 3.46 6.57
N GLY A 16 -43.86 3.81 7.81
CA GLY A 16 -42.48 3.76 8.29
C GLY A 16 -41.88 2.35 8.31
N LYS A 17 -42.67 1.31 8.56
CA LYS A 17 -42.22 -0.09 8.49
C LYS A 17 -41.95 -0.54 7.06
N PHE A 18 -42.80 -0.14 6.11
CA PHE A 18 -42.61 -0.43 4.69
C PHE A 18 -41.43 0.33 4.09
N ILE A 19 -41.22 1.59 4.46
CA ILE A 19 -40.04 2.37 4.05
C ILE A 19 -38.75 1.73 4.60
N ARG A 20 -38.73 1.31 5.87
CA ARG A 20 -37.56 0.59 6.45
C ARG A 20 -37.28 -0.72 5.73
N LEU A 21 -38.31 -1.50 5.41
CA LEU A 21 -38.18 -2.74 4.63
C LEU A 21 -37.65 -2.48 3.21
N ALA A 22 -38.14 -1.44 2.54
CA ALA A 22 -37.67 -1.04 1.22
C ALA A 22 -36.19 -0.59 1.26
N ILE A 23 -35.79 0.20 2.27
CA ILE A 23 -34.39 0.61 2.47
C ILE A 23 -33.50 -0.62 2.72
N VAL A 24 -33.92 -1.54 3.61
CA VAL A 24 -33.15 -2.77 3.88
C VAL A 24 -33.04 -3.63 2.63
N ALA A 25 -34.10 -3.74 1.83
CA ALA A 25 -34.08 -4.47 0.56
C ALA A 25 -33.12 -3.82 -0.45
N ILE A 26 -33.14 -2.49 -0.59
CA ILE A 26 -32.23 -1.74 -1.47
C ILE A 26 -30.78 -1.92 -1.02
N ILE A 27 -30.50 -1.79 0.27
CA ILE A 27 -29.17 -2.02 0.84
C ILE A 27 -28.72 -3.47 0.59
N GLY A 28 -29.61 -4.44 0.80
CA GLY A 28 -29.33 -5.85 0.54
C GLY A 28 -29.00 -6.13 -0.93
N ILE A 29 -29.75 -5.54 -1.85
CA ILE A 29 -29.49 -5.62 -3.29
C ILE A 29 -28.14 -4.99 -3.63
N LEU A 30 -27.88 -3.76 -3.16
CA LEU A 30 -26.61 -3.06 -3.38
C LEU A 30 -25.42 -3.89 -2.89
N ILE A 31 -25.51 -4.42 -1.66
CA ILE A 31 -24.46 -5.28 -1.09
C ILE A 31 -24.28 -6.54 -1.95
N PHE A 32 -25.38 -7.19 -2.34
CA PHE A 32 -25.32 -8.39 -3.16
C PHE A 32 -24.69 -8.13 -4.54
N THR A 33 -25.05 -7.03 -5.20
CA THR A 33 -24.49 -6.65 -6.50
C THR A 33 -23.00 -6.31 -6.38
N LEU A 34 -22.61 -5.53 -5.37
CA LEU A 34 -21.21 -5.16 -5.15
C LEU A 34 -20.35 -6.38 -4.81
N ILE A 35 -20.78 -7.21 -3.86
CA ILE A 35 -20.06 -8.44 -3.49
C ILE A 35 -20.03 -9.42 -4.65
N GLY A 36 -21.14 -9.54 -5.38
CA GLY A 36 -21.24 -10.40 -6.56
C GLY A 36 -20.23 -10.00 -7.62
N ASN A 37 -20.19 -8.73 -8.02
CA ASN A 37 -19.25 -8.26 -9.04
C ASN A 37 -17.79 -8.47 -8.60
N GLN A 38 -17.45 -8.11 -7.36
CA GLN A 38 -16.09 -8.32 -6.83
C GLN A 38 -15.70 -9.80 -6.75
N ALA A 39 -16.64 -10.66 -6.35
CA ALA A 39 -16.40 -12.11 -6.32
C ALA A 39 -16.19 -12.67 -7.73
N VAL A 40 -16.90 -12.15 -8.74
CA VAL A 40 -16.70 -12.55 -10.13
C VAL A 40 -15.33 -12.09 -10.63
N ILE A 41 -14.96 -10.82 -10.42
CA ILE A 41 -13.63 -10.30 -10.80
C ILE A 41 -12.53 -11.14 -10.14
N LEU A 42 -12.65 -11.43 -8.85
CA LEU A 42 -11.72 -12.29 -8.13
C LEU A 42 -11.63 -13.68 -8.77
N SER A 43 -12.78 -14.33 -9.00
CA SER A 43 -12.84 -15.65 -9.62
C SER A 43 -12.21 -15.67 -11.00
N MET A 44 -12.45 -14.64 -11.81
CA MET A 44 -11.88 -14.50 -13.14
C MET A 44 -10.36 -14.33 -13.05
N ASN A 45 -9.85 -13.49 -12.15
CA ASN A 45 -8.41 -13.30 -11.96
C ASN A 45 -7.71 -14.59 -11.49
N PHE A 46 -8.34 -15.35 -10.59
CA PHE A 46 -7.87 -16.68 -10.20
C PHE A 46 -7.79 -17.64 -11.39
N THR A 47 -8.76 -17.58 -12.31
CA THR A 47 -8.83 -18.49 -13.45
C THR A 47 -7.85 -18.10 -14.55
N GLU A 48 -7.72 -16.81 -14.81
CA GLU A 48 -6.87 -16.25 -15.88
C GLU A 48 -5.38 -16.28 -15.51
N PHE A 49 -5.04 -15.94 -14.27
CA PHE A 49 -3.65 -15.72 -13.85
C PHE A 49 -3.12 -16.72 -12.82
N GLY A 50 -3.96 -17.61 -12.29
CA GLY A 50 -3.55 -18.68 -11.37
C GLY A 50 -2.55 -18.21 -10.30
N ASP A 51 -1.41 -18.88 -10.22
CA ASP A 51 -0.38 -18.66 -9.19
C ASP A 51 0.19 -17.22 -9.18
N GLN A 52 0.23 -16.54 -10.33
CA GLN A 52 0.73 -15.16 -10.38
C GLN A 52 -0.19 -14.22 -9.59
N PHE A 53 -1.51 -14.42 -9.66
CA PHE A 53 -2.48 -13.63 -8.90
C PHE A 53 -2.63 -14.11 -7.44
N THR A 54 -2.54 -15.42 -7.19
CA THR A 54 -2.75 -15.95 -5.83
C THR A 54 -1.59 -15.67 -4.87
N LYS A 55 -0.36 -15.56 -5.35
CA LYS A 55 0.83 -15.29 -4.50
C LYS A 55 0.74 -13.97 -3.73
N PRO A 56 0.48 -12.81 -4.36
CA PRO A 56 0.30 -11.55 -3.63
C PRO A 56 -0.86 -11.60 -2.62
N LEU A 57 -1.97 -12.26 -2.98
CA LEU A 57 -3.10 -12.47 -2.07
C LEU A 57 -2.69 -13.33 -0.87
N TYR A 58 -1.94 -14.40 -1.10
CA TYR A 58 -1.42 -15.27 -0.06
C TYR A 58 -0.53 -14.50 0.93
N TYR A 59 0.43 -13.71 0.43
CA TYR A 59 1.29 -12.88 1.29
C TYR A 59 0.48 -11.82 2.05
N THR A 60 -0.49 -11.18 1.40
CA THR A 60 -1.39 -10.22 2.06
C THR A 60 -2.19 -10.85 3.20
N LEU A 61 -2.74 -12.05 2.97
CA LEU A 61 -3.48 -12.80 3.98
C LEU A 61 -2.57 -13.24 5.12
N LEU A 62 -1.36 -13.71 4.82
CA LEU A 62 -0.36 -14.08 5.82
C LEU A 62 0.00 -12.89 6.71
N SER A 63 0.28 -11.73 6.11
CA SER A 63 0.53 -10.47 6.83
C SER A 63 -0.65 -10.10 7.72
N THR A 64 -1.85 -10.12 7.15
CA THR A 64 -3.11 -9.82 7.85
C THR A 64 -3.25 -10.69 9.08
N LEU A 65 -3.04 -12.00 8.95
CA LEU A 65 -3.16 -12.95 10.06
C LEU A 65 -2.09 -12.70 11.12
N ILE A 66 -0.82 -12.56 10.74
CA ILE A 66 0.29 -12.40 11.69
C ILE A 66 0.19 -11.07 12.44
N LEU A 67 0.12 -9.94 11.72
CA LEU A 67 0.16 -8.61 12.31
C LEU A 67 -1.09 -8.31 13.13
N SER A 68 -2.29 -8.67 12.63
CA SER A 68 -3.51 -8.49 13.41
C SER A 68 -3.54 -9.42 14.64
N SER A 69 -2.94 -10.62 14.55
CA SER A 69 -2.80 -11.50 15.71
C SER A 69 -1.91 -10.87 16.79
N ILE A 70 -0.77 -10.30 16.39
CA ILE A 70 0.14 -9.58 17.29
C ILE A 70 -0.58 -8.40 17.95
N ALA A 71 -1.29 -7.59 17.15
CA ALA A 71 -1.90 -6.34 17.59
C ALA A 71 -3.20 -6.53 18.40
N LEU A 72 -4.08 -7.43 17.95
CA LEU A 72 -5.47 -7.51 18.40
C LEU A 72 -5.79 -8.71 19.28
N ILE A 73 -5.03 -9.80 19.25
CA ILE A 73 -5.32 -10.92 20.14
C ILE A 73 -4.94 -10.56 21.57
N ARG A 74 -5.93 -10.65 22.46
CA ARG A 74 -5.69 -10.42 23.88
C ARG A 74 -5.28 -11.71 24.58
N VAL A 75 -4.05 -11.72 25.12
CA VAL A 75 -3.48 -12.88 25.84
C VAL A 75 -4.00 -13.03 27.28
N ASN A 76 -4.56 -11.97 27.89
CA ASN A 76 -5.10 -12.04 29.26
C ASN A 76 -6.48 -12.72 29.33
N ILE A 77 -6.48 -14.06 29.22
CA ILE A 77 -7.66 -14.94 29.26
C ILE A 77 -8.35 -14.96 30.63
N VAL A 78 -7.66 -14.56 31.71
CA VAL A 78 -8.27 -14.51 33.06
C VAL A 78 -9.25 -13.33 33.17
N SER A 79 -8.90 -12.19 32.57
CA SER A 79 -9.73 -10.98 32.62
C SER A 79 -10.94 -11.04 31.68
N ARG A 80 -10.82 -11.66 30.51
CA ARG A 80 -11.87 -11.75 29.45
C ARG A 80 -12.63 -10.46 29.16
N SER A 81 -12.03 -9.28 29.40
CA SER A 81 -12.72 -8.02 29.13
C SER A 81 -12.60 -7.61 27.66
N SER A 82 -13.51 -6.77 27.20
CA SER A 82 -13.51 -6.22 25.84
C SER A 82 -14.06 -4.81 25.90
N ILE A 83 -13.29 -3.83 25.42
CA ILE A 83 -13.75 -2.44 25.33
C ILE A 83 -15.00 -2.34 24.46
N PHE A 84 -15.00 -3.02 23.32
CA PHE A 84 -16.11 -2.96 22.36
C PHE A 84 -17.43 -3.46 22.97
N TRP A 85 -17.41 -4.67 23.54
CA TRP A 85 -18.60 -5.25 24.15
C TRP A 85 -19.02 -4.55 25.44
N TYR A 86 -18.06 -4.01 26.19
CA TYR A 86 -18.35 -3.13 27.31
C TYR A 86 -19.08 -1.86 26.84
N GLY A 87 -18.57 -1.19 25.80
CA GLY A 87 -19.18 0.01 25.24
C GLY A 87 -20.60 -0.24 24.70
N ILE A 88 -20.81 -1.35 23.99
CA ILE A 88 -22.14 -1.78 23.54
C ILE A 88 -23.08 -2.00 24.73
N ASN A 89 -22.63 -2.76 25.75
CA ASN A 89 -23.44 -3.03 26.93
C ASN A 89 -23.82 -1.74 27.68
N SER A 90 -22.86 -0.82 27.81
CA SER A 90 -23.09 0.50 28.41
C SER A 90 -24.05 1.36 27.57
N ALA A 91 -23.94 1.34 26.24
CA ALA A 91 -24.81 2.10 25.34
C ALA A 91 -26.25 1.55 25.33
N ILE A 92 -26.43 0.23 25.27
CA ILE A 92 -27.74 -0.42 25.40
C ILE A 92 -28.36 -0.07 26.74
N GLY A 93 -27.58 -0.19 27.82
CA GLY A 93 -28.01 0.20 29.17
C GLY A 93 -28.40 1.66 29.28
N PHE A 94 -27.82 2.56 28.46
CA PHE A 94 -28.20 3.97 28.41
C PHE A 94 -29.52 4.20 27.64
N ILE A 95 -29.70 3.50 26.51
CA ILE A 95 -30.89 3.63 25.65
C ILE A 95 -32.14 3.02 26.31
N ALA A 96 -31.98 1.95 27.09
CA ALA A 96 -33.07 1.26 27.77
C ALA A 96 -33.63 2.03 28.99
N ARG A 97 -33.15 3.25 29.28
CA ARG A 97 -33.53 4.04 30.47
C ARG A 97 -34.84 4.79 30.30
N GLY A 98 -35.60 4.86 31.40
CA GLY A 98 -36.71 5.79 31.57
C GLY A 98 -36.27 7.17 32.10
N PRO A 99 -37.07 8.24 31.94
CA PRO A 99 -36.68 9.63 32.19
C PRO A 99 -36.34 10.00 33.66
N GLN A 100 -36.45 9.10 34.63
CA GLN A 100 -36.27 9.37 36.07
C GLN A 100 -35.05 8.69 36.73
N GLN A 101 -34.20 7.96 35.99
CA GLN A 101 -33.04 7.26 36.56
C GLN A 101 -31.73 8.05 36.38
N SER A 102 -30.94 8.14 37.45
CA SER A 102 -29.64 8.83 37.44
C SER A 102 -28.66 8.15 36.46
N ILE A 103 -27.82 8.93 35.78
CA ILE A 103 -26.89 8.44 34.74
C ILE A 103 -25.91 7.36 35.27
N SER A 104 -25.69 7.36 36.58
CA SER A 104 -24.53 6.81 37.26
C SER A 104 -24.77 5.48 37.99
N THR A 105 -26.03 5.07 38.20
CA THR A 105 -26.38 3.84 38.96
C THR A 105 -26.20 2.53 38.19
N ASP A 106 -26.09 2.55 36.86
CA ASP A 106 -25.97 1.31 36.04
C ASP A 106 -24.64 1.14 35.30
N ILE A 107 -23.68 2.05 35.47
CA ILE A 107 -22.38 1.91 34.79
C ILE A 107 -21.53 0.91 35.59
N GLN A 108 -21.59 -0.36 35.19
CA GLN A 108 -20.72 -1.40 35.74
C GLN A 108 -19.25 -0.99 35.53
N SER A 109 -18.41 -1.10 36.57
CA SER A 109 -16.96 -0.89 36.40
C SER A 109 -16.39 -1.86 35.37
N PHE A 110 -15.56 -1.36 34.45
CA PHE A 110 -14.90 -2.16 33.42
C PHE A 110 -14.08 -3.31 33.99
N LYS A 111 -13.51 -3.13 35.19
CA LYS A 111 -12.79 -4.16 35.95
C LYS A 111 -13.61 -5.43 36.17
N ASN A 112 -14.90 -5.27 36.40
CA ASN A 112 -15.82 -6.35 36.74
C ASN A 112 -16.51 -6.93 35.51
N TYR A 113 -16.41 -6.26 34.36
CA TYR A 113 -16.98 -6.73 33.11
C TYR A 113 -16.16 -7.87 32.51
N LYS A 114 -16.79 -9.04 32.36
CA LYS A 114 -16.15 -10.23 31.79
C LYS A 114 -17.08 -10.91 30.80
N LEU A 115 -16.53 -11.26 29.65
CA LEU A 115 -17.19 -12.16 28.72
C LEU A 115 -17.12 -13.60 29.22
N THR A 116 -18.08 -14.42 28.79
CA THR A 116 -17.97 -15.88 28.94
C THR A 116 -16.79 -16.39 28.10
N SER A 117 -16.19 -17.53 28.47
CA SER A 117 -15.04 -18.08 27.74
C SER A 117 -15.31 -18.30 26.25
N PRO A 118 -16.45 -18.88 25.83
CA PRO A 118 -16.75 -19.05 24.41
C PRO A 118 -16.90 -17.71 23.67
N GLN A 119 -17.62 -16.75 24.26
CA GLN A 119 -17.78 -15.41 23.67
C GLN A 119 -16.44 -14.70 23.53
N PHE A 120 -15.53 -14.86 24.50
CA PHE A 120 -14.21 -14.24 24.45
C PHE A 120 -13.34 -14.82 23.32
N ILE A 121 -13.35 -16.14 23.15
CA ILE A 121 -12.62 -16.83 22.07
C ILE A 121 -13.18 -16.42 20.71
N LEU A 122 -14.50 -16.52 20.53
CA LEU A 122 -15.17 -16.11 19.30
C LEU A 122 -14.84 -14.65 18.99
N TRP A 123 -14.86 -13.78 20.00
CA TRP A 123 -14.50 -12.38 19.82
C TRP A 123 -13.04 -12.16 19.39
N GLN A 124 -12.07 -12.98 19.83
CA GLN A 124 -10.70 -12.83 19.33
C GLN A 124 -10.61 -13.17 17.83
N ILE A 125 -11.32 -14.21 17.39
CA ILE A 125 -11.39 -14.61 15.98
C ILE A 125 -12.09 -13.50 15.17
N THR A 126 -13.23 -12.99 15.65
CA THR A 126 -13.98 -11.93 14.99
C THR A 126 -13.15 -10.66 14.83
N LYS A 127 -12.27 -10.29 15.77
CA LYS A 127 -11.39 -9.14 15.60
C LYS A 127 -10.45 -9.29 14.41
N ILE A 128 -9.85 -10.46 14.23
CA ILE A 128 -8.95 -10.74 13.11
C ILE A 128 -9.73 -10.63 11.81
N LEU A 129 -10.93 -11.19 11.73
CA LEU A 129 -11.76 -11.12 10.53
C LEU A 129 -12.26 -9.70 10.21
N LEU A 130 -12.67 -8.93 11.22
CA LEU A 130 -13.21 -7.58 11.01
C LEU A 130 -12.12 -6.52 10.77
N PHE A 131 -10.99 -6.63 11.47
CA PHE A 131 -9.95 -5.60 11.45
C PHE A 131 -8.67 -6.05 10.74
N GLY A 132 -8.60 -7.30 10.28
CA GLY A 132 -7.43 -7.84 9.61
C GLY A 132 -7.02 -7.05 8.36
N ALA A 133 -7.99 -6.56 7.60
CA ALA A 133 -7.72 -5.76 6.40
C ALA A 133 -6.86 -4.51 6.67
N PHE A 134 -6.90 -3.93 7.88
CA PHE A 134 -6.02 -2.82 8.28
C PHE A 134 -4.55 -3.21 8.44
N PHE A 135 -4.23 -4.49 8.35
CA PHE A 135 -2.88 -5.05 8.47
C PHE A 135 -2.42 -5.75 7.17
N ALA A 136 -3.11 -5.50 6.06
CA ALA A 136 -2.68 -5.92 4.74
C ALA A 136 -1.36 -5.25 4.38
N ASN A 137 -0.30 -6.05 4.21
CA ASN A 137 1.01 -5.59 3.79
C ASN A 137 1.73 -6.72 3.04
N ILE A 138 1.76 -6.63 1.71
CA ILE A 138 2.32 -7.68 0.84
C ILE A 138 3.81 -7.90 1.15
N MET A 139 4.58 -6.81 1.28
CA MET A 139 6.02 -6.87 1.55
C MET A 139 6.34 -7.58 2.88
N PHE A 140 5.58 -7.31 3.93
CA PHE A 140 5.71 -8.02 5.19
C PHE A 140 5.34 -9.49 5.07
N GLY A 141 4.24 -9.80 4.38
CA GLY A 141 3.81 -11.18 4.15
C GLY A 141 4.85 -12.01 3.40
N PHE A 142 5.44 -11.41 2.36
CA PHE A 142 6.56 -11.98 1.61
C PHE A 142 7.78 -12.22 2.52
N ALA A 143 8.18 -11.20 3.30
CA ALA A 143 9.29 -11.31 4.24
C ALA A 143 9.05 -12.42 5.29
N ALA A 144 7.86 -12.46 5.88
CA ALA A 144 7.49 -13.44 6.88
C ALA A 144 7.54 -14.86 6.31
N MET A 145 7.02 -15.07 5.10
CA MET A 145 7.08 -16.38 4.43
C MET A 145 8.54 -16.77 4.14
N SER A 146 9.31 -15.86 3.55
CA SER A 146 10.72 -16.07 3.23
C SER A 146 11.55 -16.45 4.48
N PHE A 147 11.28 -15.78 5.61
CA PHE A 147 11.90 -16.12 6.89
C PHE A 147 11.47 -17.50 7.41
N ILE A 148 10.20 -17.87 7.28
CA ILE A 148 9.67 -19.20 7.67
C ILE A 148 10.31 -20.32 6.82
N ASP A 149 10.56 -20.04 5.54
CA ASP A 149 11.24 -20.98 4.62
C ASP A 149 12.75 -21.11 4.91
N GLY A 150 13.29 -20.35 5.86
CA GLY A 150 14.68 -20.42 6.29
C GLY A 150 15.64 -19.51 5.52
N ASN A 151 15.12 -18.57 4.71
CA ASN A 151 15.96 -17.56 4.06
C ASN A 151 16.45 -16.51 5.07
N THR A 152 17.66 -16.02 4.86
CA THR A 152 18.27 -14.97 5.70
C THR A 152 17.77 -13.60 5.28
N LEU A 153 17.11 -12.88 6.19
CA LEU A 153 16.73 -11.47 6.02
C LEU A 153 17.66 -10.52 6.81
N GLY A 154 18.76 -11.04 7.36
CA GLY A 154 19.65 -10.29 8.24
C GLY A 154 19.14 -10.11 9.67
N VAL A 155 18.17 -10.93 10.09
CA VAL A 155 17.60 -10.91 11.45
C VAL A 155 18.67 -11.27 12.49
N GLU A 156 19.60 -12.14 12.11
CA GLU A 156 20.77 -12.56 12.88
C GLU A 156 21.72 -11.39 13.22
N HIS A 157 21.71 -10.33 12.41
CA HIS A 157 22.52 -9.13 12.62
C HIS A 157 21.80 -8.06 13.46
N LEU A 158 20.49 -8.18 13.71
CA LEU A 158 19.71 -7.21 14.50
C LEU A 158 20.25 -6.91 15.91
N PRO A 159 20.86 -7.86 16.65
CA PRO A 159 21.49 -7.51 17.92
C PRO A 159 22.55 -6.40 17.80
N ASN A 160 23.26 -6.33 16.66
CA ASN A 160 24.28 -5.32 16.42
C ASN A 160 23.66 -3.92 16.33
N LEU A 161 22.42 -3.79 15.83
CA LEU A 161 21.68 -2.53 15.78
C LEU A 161 21.60 -1.85 17.15
N PHE A 162 21.35 -2.61 18.22
CA PHE A 162 21.24 -2.05 19.57
C PHE A 162 22.55 -1.49 20.12
N SER A 163 23.68 -1.85 19.51
CA SER A 163 25.00 -1.31 19.86
C SER A 163 25.36 -0.05 19.05
N LEU A 164 24.81 0.12 17.84
CA LEU A 164 25.20 1.19 16.92
C LEU A 164 25.07 2.61 17.51
N PRO A 165 24.01 2.96 18.26
CA PRO A 165 23.93 4.29 18.87
C PRO A 165 25.05 4.58 19.87
N PHE A 166 25.65 3.55 20.46
CA PHE A 166 26.62 3.67 21.55
C PHE A 166 28.07 3.56 21.10
N VAL A 167 28.31 3.17 19.85
CA VAL A 167 29.64 2.99 19.28
C VAL A 167 29.77 3.89 18.06
N THR A 168 30.83 4.70 18.01
CA THR A 168 31.12 5.48 16.81
C THR A 168 31.55 4.51 15.71
N PRO A 169 30.91 4.53 14.53
CA PRO A 169 31.24 3.61 13.45
C PRO A 169 32.69 3.83 12.99
N ASP A 170 33.33 2.76 12.51
CA ASP A 170 34.65 2.87 11.89
C ASP A 170 34.51 3.55 10.51
N SER A 171 35.54 4.28 10.12
CA SER A 171 35.70 4.87 8.77
C SER A 171 36.02 3.84 7.69
N ASN A 172 36.15 2.55 8.03
CA ASN A 172 36.38 1.48 7.07
C ASN A 172 35.16 1.34 6.10
N PRO A 173 35.36 1.44 4.78
CA PRO A 173 34.29 1.28 3.80
C PRO A 173 33.50 -0.02 3.95
N ASN A 174 34.13 -1.10 4.42
CA ASN A 174 33.49 -2.41 4.60
C ASN A 174 32.56 -2.48 5.81
N TYR A 175 32.64 -1.53 6.75
CA TYR A 175 31.84 -1.55 7.98
C TYR A 175 30.34 -1.58 7.69
N ALA A 176 29.89 -0.75 6.73
CA ALA A 176 28.49 -0.73 6.31
C ALA A 176 28.05 -2.05 5.68
N PHE A 177 28.89 -2.65 4.84
CA PHE A 177 28.61 -3.91 4.14
C PHE A 177 28.50 -5.11 5.08
N GLU A 178 29.29 -5.14 6.15
CA GLU A 178 29.28 -6.25 7.11
C GLU A 178 28.21 -6.09 8.19
N GLN A 179 27.92 -4.86 8.60
CA GLN A 179 27.09 -4.60 9.78
C GLN A 179 25.69 -4.07 9.46
N VAL A 180 25.51 -3.30 8.39
CA VAL A 180 24.23 -2.62 8.10
C VAL A 180 23.51 -3.22 6.90
N VAL A 181 24.22 -3.40 5.79
CA VAL A 181 23.66 -3.93 4.54
C VAL A 181 22.90 -5.25 4.75
N PRO A 182 23.41 -6.23 5.51
CA PRO A 182 22.71 -7.50 5.69
C PRO A 182 21.36 -7.32 6.38
N MET A 183 21.21 -6.33 7.27
CA MET A 183 19.99 -6.06 8.00
C MET A 183 18.92 -5.31 7.19
N ILE A 184 19.26 -4.73 6.03
CA ILE A 184 18.34 -3.88 5.25
C ILE A 184 16.99 -4.58 4.98
N PRO A 185 16.94 -5.85 4.51
CA PRO A 185 15.66 -6.51 4.27
C PRO A 185 14.81 -6.59 5.55
N ALA A 186 15.39 -7.03 6.68
CA ALA A 186 14.66 -7.07 7.94
C ALA A 186 14.19 -5.67 8.39
N LEU A 187 15.04 -4.65 8.28
CA LEU A 187 14.74 -3.30 8.75
C LEU A 187 13.73 -2.55 7.86
N VAL A 188 13.57 -2.93 6.60
CA VAL A 188 12.62 -2.28 5.69
C VAL A 188 11.28 -3.00 5.68
N ILE A 189 11.26 -4.32 5.47
CA ILE A 189 10.03 -5.06 5.17
C ILE A 189 9.52 -5.95 6.31
N LEU A 190 10.33 -6.27 7.33
CA LEU A 190 9.95 -7.20 8.41
C LEU A 190 9.68 -6.48 9.75
N ILE A 191 10.66 -5.74 10.26
CA ILE A 191 10.65 -5.22 11.63
C ILE A 191 9.68 -4.04 11.83
N PRO A 192 9.63 -3.02 10.94
CA PRO A 192 8.73 -1.87 11.16
C PRO A 192 7.25 -2.26 11.27
N PRO A 193 6.69 -3.14 10.41
CA PRO A 193 5.31 -3.61 10.57
C PRO A 193 5.06 -4.34 11.89
N MET A 194 6.03 -5.14 12.37
CA MET A 194 5.94 -5.81 13.67
C MET A 194 5.94 -4.82 14.83
N LEU A 195 6.85 -3.82 14.81
CA LEU A 195 6.88 -2.76 15.80
C LEU A 195 5.56 -1.98 15.80
N GLY A 196 5.03 -1.63 14.63
CA GLY A 196 3.72 -0.99 14.50
C GLY A 196 2.60 -1.80 15.16
N ALA A 197 2.53 -3.11 14.87
CA ALA A 197 1.55 -4.02 15.46
C ALA A 197 1.68 -4.14 17.00
N ILE A 198 2.91 -4.24 17.52
CA ILE A 198 3.18 -4.27 18.96
C ILE A 198 2.83 -2.93 19.61
N GLY A 199 3.18 -1.81 18.98
CA GLY A 199 2.85 -0.47 19.44
C GLY A 199 1.34 -0.27 19.55
N LEU A 200 0.58 -0.67 18.53
CA LEU A 200 -0.88 -0.64 18.55
C LEU A 200 -1.44 -1.51 19.68
N ARG A 201 -0.90 -2.72 19.89
CA ARG A 201 -1.27 -3.58 21.02
C ARG A 201 -1.09 -2.87 22.36
N LEU A 202 0.04 -2.19 22.57
CA LEU A 202 0.31 -1.43 23.79
C LEU A 202 -0.69 -0.29 23.96
N VAL A 203 -0.97 0.48 22.91
CA VAL A 203 -1.98 1.56 22.95
C VAL A 203 -3.35 1.00 23.33
N LEU A 204 -3.81 -0.07 22.67
CA LEU A 204 -5.12 -0.66 22.92
C LEU A 204 -5.24 -1.26 24.32
N TYR A 205 -4.29 -2.12 24.72
CA TYR A 205 -4.42 -2.97 25.91
C TYR A 205 -3.74 -2.44 27.16
N VAL A 206 -2.67 -1.67 27.01
CA VAL A 206 -2.01 -1.01 28.15
C VAL A 206 -2.57 0.41 28.31
N GLY A 207 -2.76 1.17 27.23
CA GLY A 207 -3.32 2.52 27.26
C GLY A 207 -4.83 2.53 27.49
N ILE A 208 -5.60 2.37 26.41
CA ILE A 208 -7.05 2.60 26.39
C ILE A 208 -7.78 1.70 27.40
N HIS A 209 -7.46 0.41 27.46
CA HIS A 209 -8.08 -0.51 28.43
C HIS A 209 -7.89 -0.05 29.88
N ARG A 210 -6.70 0.44 30.24
CA ARG A 210 -6.42 0.91 31.60
C ARG A 210 -7.02 2.28 31.88
N ILE A 211 -7.07 3.17 30.88
CA ILE A 211 -7.75 4.45 31.02
C ILE A 211 -9.25 4.23 31.28
N ILE A 212 -9.90 3.35 30.52
CA ILE A 212 -11.31 3.01 30.73
C ILE A 212 -11.53 2.37 32.11
N ASP A 213 -10.62 1.48 32.55
CA ASP A 213 -10.64 0.92 33.91
C ASP A 213 -10.59 2.03 34.97
N VAL A 214 -9.64 2.98 34.84
CA VAL A 214 -9.50 4.12 35.75
C VAL A 214 -10.73 5.02 35.75
N VAL A 215 -11.25 5.42 34.59
CA VAL A 215 -12.42 6.31 34.49
C VAL A 215 -13.65 5.66 35.10
N THR A 216 -13.90 4.38 34.78
CA THR A 216 -15.09 3.68 35.29
C THR A 216 -14.98 3.38 36.78
N SER A 217 -13.79 3.04 37.29
CA SER A 217 -13.56 2.94 38.74
C SER A 217 -13.71 4.28 39.46
N TYR A 218 -13.24 5.38 38.87
CA TYR A 218 -13.42 6.72 39.46
C TYR A 218 -14.90 7.10 39.56
N LEU A 219 -15.70 6.86 38.52
CA LEU A 219 -17.13 7.14 38.52
C LEU A 219 -17.88 6.33 39.59
N GLN A 220 -17.47 5.08 39.81
CA GLN A 220 -18.07 4.24 40.85
C GLN A 220 -17.63 4.67 42.26
N ASP A 221 -16.31 4.78 42.50
CA ASP A 221 -15.76 5.11 43.81
C ASP A 221 -16.17 6.52 44.28
N SER A 222 -16.42 7.45 43.35
CA SER A 222 -16.92 8.78 43.66
C SER A 222 -18.37 8.76 44.17
N GLN A 223 -19.21 7.87 43.64
CA GLN A 223 -20.58 7.67 44.15
C GLN A 223 -20.58 7.03 45.54
N GLU A 224 -19.67 6.09 45.77
CA GLU A 224 -19.46 5.45 47.08
C GLU A 224 -18.78 6.40 48.10
N GLY A 225 -18.41 7.63 47.68
CA GLY A 225 -17.79 8.65 48.52
C GLY A 225 -16.34 8.36 48.91
N LYS A 226 -15.67 7.40 48.25
CA LYS A 226 -14.31 6.93 48.58
C LYS A 226 -13.38 6.89 47.36
N PRO A 227 -13.18 8.01 46.63
CA PRO A 227 -12.30 8.04 45.46
C PRO A 227 -10.85 7.74 45.84
N ARG A 228 -10.22 6.82 45.09
CA ARG A 228 -8.84 6.37 45.32
C ARG A 228 -7.86 7.03 44.35
N TYR A 229 -7.77 8.36 44.40
CA TYR A 229 -6.96 9.18 43.48
C TYR A 229 -5.54 8.68 43.27
N LEU A 230 -4.85 8.25 44.34
CA LEU A 230 -3.47 7.74 44.24
C LEU A 230 -3.36 6.51 43.32
N ASN A 231 -4.36 5.61 43.34
CA ASN A 231 -4.38 4.42 42.49
C ASN A 231 -4.62 4.77 41.00
N TYR A 232 -5.45 5.79 40.73
CA TYR A 232 -5.71 6.25 39.37
C TYR A 232 -4.46 6.90 38.77
N VAL A 233 -3.81 7.79 39.52
CA VAL A 233 -2.58 8.46 39.07
C VAL A 233 -1.45 7.46 38.86
N SER A 234 -1.24 6.52 39.80
CA SER A 234 -0.28 5.42 39.64
C SER A 234 -0.50 4.64 38.34
N THR A 235 -1.76 4.36 37.98
CA THR A 235 -2.08 3.64 36.75
C THR A 235 -1.75 4.49 35.52
N ILE A 236 -2.12 5.77 35.51
CA ILE A 236 -1.81 6.70 34.41
C ILE A 236 -0.30 6.87 34.22
N GLU A 237 0.46 7.02 35.30
CA GLU A 237 1.92 7.11 35.24
C GLU A 237 2.57 5.84 34.71
N GLY A 238 2.02 4.67 35.08
CA GLY A 238 2.47 3.39 34.53
C GLY A 238 2.25 3.31 33.02
N ILE A 239 1.11 3.82 32.52
CA ILE A 239 0.82 3.90 31.09
C ILE A 239 1.82 4.83 30.39
N LEU A 240 2.04 6.03 30.93
CA LEU A 240 2.99 6.99 30.38
C LEU A 240 4.42 6.43 30.38
N GLY A 241 4.83 5.77 31.47
CA GLY A 241 6.14 5.12 31.57
C GLY A 241 6.33 4.04 30.52
N ILE A 242 5.34 3.16 30.30
CA ILE A 242 5.39 2.13 29.24
C ILE A 242 5.44 2.78 27.85
N GLY A 243 4.66 3.84 27.63
CA GLY A 243 4.68 4.60 26.37
C GLY A 243 6.05 5.21 26.08
N ILE A 244 6.68 5.84 27.07
CA ILE A 244 8.02 6.43 26.93
C ILE A 244 9.08 5.34 26.72
N LEU A 245 9.02 4.21 27.44
CA LEU A 245 9.92 3.08 27.19
C LEU A 245 9.76 2.52 25.78
N TRP A 246 8.51 2.42 25.29
CA TRP A 246 8.24 2.01 23.92
C TRP A 246 8.84 2.98 22.90
N ILE A 247 8.70 4.29 23.11
CA ILE A 247 9.39 5.31 22.30
C ILE A 247 10.91 5.07 22.34
N GLY A 248 11.49 4.85 23.53
CA GLY A 248 12.91 4.55 23.70
C GLY A 248 13.39 3.33 22.90
N VAL A 249 12.57 2.28 22.79
CA VAL A 249 12.86 1.11 21.94
C VAL A 249 12.81 1.46 20.45
N ASN A 250 11.84 2.28 20.02
CA ASN A 250 11.73 2.69 18.61
C ASN A 250 12.88 3.61 18.17
N LEU A 251 13.52 4.33 19.11
CA LEU A 251 14.69 5.17 18.81
C LEU A 251 15.92 4.36 18.34
N PHE A 252 15.93 3.03 18.47
CA PHE A 252 16.97 2.18 17.86
C PHE A 252 16.74 1.91 16.37
N PHE A 253 15.55 2.18 15.85
CA PHE A 253 15.13 1.92 14.47
C PHE A 253 14.90 3.21 13.68
N THR A 254 15.54 4.31 14.09
CA THR A 254 15.46 5.58 13.37
C THR A 254 16.26 5.51 12.07
N ASP A 255 15.86 6.31 11.10
CA ASP A 255 16.57 6.49 9.84
C ASP A 255 17.90 7.24 10.01
N GLN A 256 18.07 7.95 11.14
CA GLN A 256 19.26 8.74 11.45
C GLN A 256 19.82 8.37 12.84
N ILE A 257 21.07 7.91 12.86
CA ILE A 257 21.86 7.69 14.07
C ILE A 257 23.10 8.60 14.00
N ASP A 258 23.34 9.35 15.07
CA ASP A 258 24.45 10.28 15.19
C ASP A 258 25.12 10.21 16.57
N TYR A 259 26.07 11.11 16.80
CA TYR A 259 26.84 11.23 18.03
C TYR A 259 26.00 11.59 19.28
N ASN A 260 24.75 12.06 19.12
CA ASN A 260 23.83 12.38 20.20
C ASN A 260 22.78 11.30 20.48
N THR A 261 22.49 10.42 19.52
CA THR A 261 21.43 9.40 19.63
C THR A 261 21.52 8.62 20.94
N LYS A 262 22.73 8.25 21.41
CA LYS A 262 22.94 7.59 22.72
C LYS A 262 22.35 8.33 23.91
N TYR A 263 22.47 9.66 23.94
CA TYR A 263 21.97 10.47 25.05
C TYR A 263 20.44 10.59 25.00
N VAL A 264 19.88 10.68 23.79
CA VAL A 264 18.43 10.72 23.59
C VAL A 264 17.78 9.39 23.98
N ILE A 265 18.35 8.26 23.53
CA ILE A 265 17.91 6.91 23.92
C ILE A 265 18.04 6.74 25.44
N GLY A 266 19.22 6.99 25.99
CA GLY A 266 19.48 6.85 27.42
C GLY A 266 18.55 7.71 28.27
N GLY A 267 18.35 8.97 27.90
CA GLY A 267 17.44 9.90 28.56
C GLY A 267 15.99 9.42 28.55
N THR A 268 15.51 9.00 27.39
CA THR A 268 14.14 8.47 27.21
C THR A 268 13.92 7.23 28.07
N LEU A 269 14.86 6.29 28.06
CA LEU A 269 14.78 5.07 28.87
C LEU A 269 14.81 5.35 30.38
N VAL A 270 15.63 6.31 30.83
CA VAL A 270 15.68 6.73 32.24
C VAL A 270 14.38 7.39 32.67
N ILE A 271 13.79 8.27 31.85
CA ILE A 271 12.48 8.89 32.14
C ILE A 271 11.39 7.83 32.24
N GLY A 272 11.32 6.93 31.25
CA GLY A 272 10.35 5.83 31.24
C GLY A 272 10.49 4.96 32.49
N SER A 273 11.71 4.59 32.85
CA SER A 273 12.01 3.78 34.04
C SER A 273 11.64 4.48 35.35
N ALA A 274 11.89 5.80 35.45
CA ALA A 274 11.51 6.60 36.62
C ALA A 274 9.99 6.65 36.81
N LEU A 275 9.22 6.84 35.73
CA LEU A 275 7.75 6.80 35.78
C LEU A 275 7.21 5.44 36.20
N ILE A 276 7.81 4.35 35.73
CA ILE A 276 7.44 2.99 36.17
C ILE A 276 7.75 2.79 37.65
N ALA A 277 8.91 3.25 38.12
CA ALA A 277 9.27 3.17 39.53
C ALA A 277 8.26 3.94 40.42
N PHE A 278 7.88 5.17 40.03
CA PHE A 278 6.86 5.95 40.73
C PHE A 278 5.50 5.23 40.73
N SER A 279 5.08 4.72 39.57
CA SER A 279 3.84 3.96 39.43
C SER A 279 3.80 2.76 40.38
N LEU A 280 4.88 1.96 40.45
CA LEU A 280 4.96 0.78 41.32
C LEU A 280 4.93 1.15 42.80
N VAL A 281 5.71 2.15 43.22
CA VAL A 281 5.76 2.62 44.62
C VAL A 281 4.39 3.14 45.05
N ASP A 282 3.71 3.90 44.19
CA ASP A 282 2.37 4.41 44.49
C ASP A 282 1.32 3.32 44.54
N ARG A 283 1.44 2.31 43.68
CA ARG A 283 0.52 1.17 43.71
C ARG A 283 0.60 0.41 45.04
N ILE A 284 1.77 0.36 45.66
CA ILE A 284 1.97 -0.21 47.00
C ILE A 284 1.35 0.72 48.06
N ARG A 285 1.64 2.02 48.00
CA ARG A 285 1.13 3.02 48.95
C ARG A 285 -0.39 3.21 48.88
N ALA A 286 -0.99 3.06 47.70
CA ALA A 286 -2.42 3.16 47.45
C ALA A 286 -3.27 2.08 48.15
N ARG A 287 -2.64 1.07 48.77
CA ARG A 287 -3.32 0.13 49.66
C ARG A 287 -3.76 0.79 50.98
N VAL A 288 -3.09 1.87 51.39
CA VAL A 288 -3.31 2.55 52.67
C VAL A 288 -3.71 4.02 52.45
N LEU A 289 -3.14 4.69 51.45
CA LEU A 289 -3.36 6.11 51.16
C LEU A 289 -4.32 6.31 49.99
N THR A 290 -5.20 7.30 50.08
CA THR A 290 -6.20 7.62 49.04
C THR A 290 -5.77 8.76 48.11
N HIS A 291 -4.96 9.69 48.61
CA HIS A 291 -4.51 10.88 47.89
C HIS A 291 -2.99 10.98 47.89
N MET A 292 -2.45 11.73 46.92
CA MET A 292 -1.02 12.00 46.83
C MET A 292 -0.64 13.24 47.64
N PHE A 293 0.53 13.22 48.27
CA PHE A 293 1.07 14.41 48.93
C PHE A 293 1.63 15.41 47.90
N LYS A 294 1.50 16.72 48.16
CA LYS A 294 2.05 17.78 47.28
C LYS A 294 3.53 17.60 47.00
N ARG A 295 4.31 17.19 48.00
CA ARG A 295 5.75 16.91 47.88
C ARG A 295 6.05 15.82 46.84
N ASP A 296 5.24 14.76 46.81
CA ASP A 296 5.45 13.63 45.89
C ASP A 296 5.20 14.02 44.44
N VAL A 297 4.21 14.90 44.19
CA VAL A 297 3.96 15.48 42.86
C VAL A 297 5.16 16.32 42.41
N ILE A 298 5.67 17.19 43.30
CA ILE A 298 6.82 18.06 43.00
C ILE A 298 8.07 17.22 42.67
N ILE A 299 8.37 16.19 43.46
CA ILE A 299 9.53 15.32 43.23
C ILE A 299 9.50 14.72 41.83
N ARG A 300 8.33 14.27 41.34
CA ARG A 300 8.21 13.66 40.01
C ARG A 300 8.46 14.64 38.89
N ILE A 301 7.79 15.79 38.93
CA ILE A 301 7.93 16.84 37.92
C ILE A 301 9.38 17.31 37.88
N VAL A 302 9.98 17.56 39.05
CA VAL A 302 11.39 17.95 39.15
C VAL A 302 12.32 16.85 38.65
N THR A 303 12.06 15.58 38.96
CA THR A 303 12.89 14.46 38.47
C THR A 303 12.90 14.41 36.94
N ILE A 304 11.73 14.47 36.31
CA ILE A 304 11.62 14.45 34.84
C ILE A 304 12.30 15.68 34.24
N LEU A 305 12.05 16.87 34.81
CA LEU A 305 12.63 18.12 34.35
C LEU A 305 14.17 18.11 34.47
N VAL A 306 14.71 17.58 35.57
CA VAL A 306 16.16 17.44 35.79
C VAL A 306 16.75 16.48 34.76
N ILE A 307 16.13 15.32 34.49
CA ILE A 307 16.62 14.40 33.45
C ILE A 307 16.62 15.09 32.09
N LEU A 308 15.53 15.79 31.73
CA LEU A 308 15.44 16.53 30.47
C LEU A 308 16.51 17.63 30.36
N LEU A 309 16.77 18.39 31.44
CA LEU A 309 17.83 19.40 31.46
C LEU A 309 19.21 18.79 31.33
N ILE A 310 19.48 17.66 31.98
CA ILE A 310 20.77 16.95 31.87
C ILE A 310 20.96 16.45 30.43
N VAL A 311 19.96 15.76 29.87
CA VAL A 311 20.04 15.21 28.51
C VAL A 311 20.16 16.34 27.49
N GLY A 312 19.29 17.34 27.56
CA GLY A 312 19.33 18.50 26.66
C GLY A 312 20.61 19.31 26.79
N GLY A 313 21.13 19.48 28.01
CA GLY A 313 22.40 20.14 28.27
C GLY A 313 23.58 19.37 27.68
N VAL A 314 23.63 18.05 27.86
CA VAL A 314 24.67 17.20 27.27
C VAL A 314 24.59 17.24 25.75
N VAL A 315 23.41 17.11 25.15
CA VAL A 315 23.22 17.22 23.69
C VAL A 315 23.66 18.58 23.18
N ALA A 316 23.31 19.67 23.87
CA ALA A 316 23.71 21.02 23.47
C ALA A 316 25.23 21.23 23.54
N VAL A 317 25.87 20.77 24.61
CA VAL A 317 27.34 20.81 24.75
C VAL A 317 28.00 19.97 23.67
N ASN A 318 27.49 18.76 23.43
CA ASN A 318 28.04 17.84 22.44
C ASN A 318 27.90 18.40 21.02
N ASN A 319 26.77 19.04 20.70
CA ASN A 319 26.58 19.80 19.46
C ASN A 319 27.57 20.95 19.34
N SER A 320 27.82 21.70 20.41
CA SER A 320 28.80 22.80 20.39
C SER A 320 30.22 22.29 20.13
N ILE A 321 30.59 21.12 20.69
CA ILE A 321 31.90 20.50 20.42
C ILE A 321 31.95 19.97 18.98
N ALA A 322 30.89 19.29 18.54
CA ALA A 322 30.77 18.74 17.21
C ALA A 322 30.79 19.83 16.14
N ASP A 323 30.24 21.02 16.38
CA ASP A 323 30.28 22.13 15.42
C ASP A 323 31.72 22.61 15.18
N ALA A 324 32.55 22.62 16.23
CA ALA A 324 33.98 22.91 16.13
C ALA A 324 34.81 21.75 15.52
N LYS A 325 34.32 20.51 15.61
CA LYS A 325 35.00 19.27 15.18
C LYS A 325 34.12 18.42 14.26
N LYS A 326 33.47 19.06 13.29
CA LYS A 326 32.35 18.47 12.53
C LYS A 326 32.74 17.20 11.77
N ILE A 327 33.93 17.18 11.18
CA ILE A 327 34.44 16.02 10.44
C ILE A 327 34.69 14.85 11.39
N GLU A 328 35.25 15.08 12.58
CA GLU A 328 35.54 13.99 13.54
C GLU A 328 34.26 13.41 14.15
N TYR A 329 33.26 14.25 14.43
CA TYR A 329 32.03 13.84 15.11
C TYR A 329 30.95 13.30 14.16
N LEU A 330 30.74 13.95 13.02
CA LEU A 330 29.69 13.59 12.07
C LEU A 330 30.23 12.75 10.91
N GLY A 331 31.51 12.91 10.55
CA GLY A 331 32.13 12.22 9.41
C GLY A 331 31.94 10.71 9.38
N PRO A 332 32.17 9.97 10.49
CA PRO A 332 31.95 8.52 10.50
C PRO A 332 30.52 8.10 10.16
N TYR A 333 29.51 8.85 10.62
CA TYR A 333 28.11 8.58 10.33
C TYR A 333 27.74 8.93 8.89
N THR A 334 28.24 10.06 8.37
CA THR A 334 28.05 10.46 6.98
C THR A 334 28.74 9.49 6.02
N GLU A 335 29.94 9.02 6.34
CA GLU A 335 30.66 8.02 5.55
C GLU A 335 29.84 6.73 5.45
N GLN A 336 29.30 6.24 6.58
CA GLN A 336 28.43 5.07 6.58
C GLN A 336 27.19 5.25 5.69
N GLN A 337 26.55 6.42 5.75
CA GLN A 337 25.41 6.75 4.88
C GLN A 337 25.81 6.77 3.40
N ILE A 338 26.96 7.36 3.08
CA ILE A 338 27.51 7.36 1.71
C ILE A 338 27.75 5.92 1.25
N GLN A 339 28.36 5.07 2.06
CA GLN A 339 28.67 3.68 1.68
C GLN A 339 27.40 2.84 1.45
N VAL A 340 26.37 2.98 2.30
CA VAL A 340 25.08 2.32 2.08
C VAL A 340 24.43 2.82 0.78
N ASN A 341 24.43 4.13 0.53
CA ASN A 341 23.88 4.69 -0.71
C ASN A 341 24.67 4.24 -1.95
N ARG A 342 26.00 4.18 -1.87
CA ARG A 342 26.85 3.66 -2.95
C ARG A 342 26.59 2.20 -3.23
N TYR A 343 26.33 1.39 -2.20
CA TYR A 343 25.92 0.00 -2.38
C TYR A 343 24.56 -0.12 -3.06
N LEU A 344 23.55 0.59 -2.54
CA LEU A 344 22.18 0.53 -3.06
C LEU A 344 22.07 1.06 -4.50
N GLY A 345 22.84 2.10 -4.83
CA GLY A 345 22.90 2.64 -6.19
C GLY A 345 23.91 1.93 -7.09
N GLU A 346 24.52 0.83 -6.62
CA GLU A 346 25.59 0.11 -7.31
C GLU A 346 26.70 1.01 -7.87
N LEU A 347 26.97 2.15 -7.22
CA LEU A 347 27.90 3.17 -7.71
C LEU A 347 29.35 2.67 -7.76
N ASN A 348 29.65 1.58 -7.06
CA ASN A 348 30.94 0.91 -7.14
C ASN A 348 31.13 0.10 -8.44
N ASN A 349 30.03 -0.21 -9.15
CA ASN A 349 30.03 -0.86 -10.46
C ASN A 349 30.05 0.16 -11.61
N VAL A 350 29.87 1.46 -11.31
CA VAL A 350 29.87 2.52 -12.31
C VAL A 350 31.30 2.89 -12.69
N GLN A 351 31.61 2.79 -13.98
CA GLN A 351 32.86 3.29 -14.54
C GLN A 351 32.64 4.68 -15.16
N GLU A 352 33.24 5.70 -14.56
CA GLU A 352 33.23 7.05 -15.12
C GLU A 352 34.30 7.21 -16.19
N ASN A 353 33.90 7.57 -17.42
CA ASN A 353 34.80 7.91 -18.51
C ASN A 353 34.63 9.41 -18.83
N THR A 354 35.64 10.23 -18.56
CA THR A 354 35.61 11.66 -18.91
C THR A 354 36.07 11.85 -20.35
N HIS A 355 35.18 12.31 -21.23
CA HIS A 355 35.51 12.68 -22.61
C HIS A 355 35.76 14.19 -22.71
N ASP A 356 36.99 14.59 -22.99
CA ASP A 356 37.32 15.98 -23.36
C ASP A 356 37.16 16.15 -24.88
N VAL A 357 35.96 16.55 -25.31
CA VAL A 357 35.62 16.70 -26.74
C VAL A 357 36.23 18.00 -27.27
N GLN A 358 37.44 17.90 -27.85
CA GLN A 358 38.08 19.00 -28.55
C GLN A 358 37.44 19.17 -29.94
N LEU A 359 36.72 20.28 -30.17
CA LEU A 359 36.10 20.59 -31.46
C LEU A 359 37.17 21.01 -32.48
N THR A 360 37.55 20.10 -33.37
CA THR A 360 38.43 20.42 -34.50
C THR A 360 37.61 20.88 -35.70
N SER A 361 37.90 22.08 -36.23
CA SER A 361 37.22 22.58 -37.43
C SER A 361 37.62 21.79 -38.67
N VAL A 362 36.64 21.26 -39.41
CA VAL A 362 36.85 20.62 -40.71
C VAL A 362 36.71 21.66 -41.82
N SER A 363 37.69 21.75 -42.72
CA SER A 363 37.60 22.65 -43.89
C SER A 363 36.48 22.20 -44.83
N ALA A 364 35.74 23.15 -45.43
CA ALA A 364 34.60 22.86 -46.31
C ALA A 364 34.89 21.80 -47.41
N ASN A 365 36.08 21.85 -48.01
CA ASN A 365 36.49 20.91 -49.07
C ASN A 365 36.67 19.46 -48.59
N ASN A 366 36.86 19.25 -47.28
CA ASN A 366 37.10 17.94 -46.68
C ASN A 366 35.85 17.38 -45.96
N ILE A 367 34.75 18.13 -45.90
CA ILE A 367 33.53 17.70 -45.19
C ILE A 367 33.04 16.35 -45.72
N LYS A 368 32.99 16.16 -47.04
CA LYS A 368 32.48 14.91 -47.62
C LYS A 368 33.33 13.70 -47.21
N ASN A 369 34.65 13.81 -47.35
CA ASN A 369 35.57 12.75 -46.92
C ASN A 369 35.50 12.52 -45.41
N TYR A 370 35.33 13.57 -44.61
CA TYR A 370 35.19 13.47 -43.16
C TYR A 370 33.89 12.75 -42.77
N VAL A 371 32.77 13.04 -43.45
CA VAL A 371 31.49 12.35 -43.24
C VAL A 371 31.63 10.86 -43.59
N GLU A 372 32.22 10.54 -44.75
CA GLU A 372 32.45 9.15 -45.16
C GLU A 372 33.38 8.39 -44.19
N GLN A 373 34.38 9.06 -43.62
CA GLN A 373 35.32 8.44 -42.66
C GLN A 373 34.71 8.19 -41.27
N ASN A 374 33.65 8.90 -40.91
CA ASN A 374 32.99 8.81 -39.60
C ASN A 374 31.53 8.35 -39.75
N SER A 375 31.19 7.67 -40.85
CA SER A 375 29.82 7.24 -41.13
C SER A 375 29.31 6.27 -40.07
N ASP A 376 30.18 5.44 -39.50
CA ASP A 376 29.89 4.56 -38.38
C ASP A 376 29.28 5.27 -37.15
N VAL A 377 29.68 6.52 -36.91
CA VAL A 377 29.11 7.37 -35.85
C VAL A 377 27.97 8.22 -36.39
N LEU A 378 28.14 8.86 -37.55
CA LEU A 378 27.17 9.82 -38.08
C LEU A 378 25.85 9.15 -38.50
N ASP A 379 25.90 7.91 -38.96
CA ASP A 379 24.71 7.16 -39.40
C ASP A 379 23.86 6.66 -38.22
N VAL A 380 24.40 6.72 -36.99
CA VAL A 380 23.69 6.34 -35.76
C VAL A 380 23.30 7.55 -34.90
N ILE A 381 23.57 8.78 -35.37
CA ILE A 381 23.14 10.00 -34.67
C ILE A 381 21.66 10.24 -34.94
N ARG A 382 20.90 10.36 -33.85
CA ARG A 382 19.50 10.80 -33.90
C ARG A 382 19.42 12.25 -34.37
N ILE A 383 18.81 12.47 -35.52
CA ILE A 383 18.51 13.80 -36.06
C ILE A 383 17.06 14.20 -35.77
N TRP A 384 16.15 13.24 -35.74
CA TRP A 384 14.74 13.46 -35.46
C TRP A 384 14.45 13.42 -33.95
N ASP A 385 13.80 14.46 -33.45
CA ASP A 385 13.26 14.46 -32.09
C ASP A 385 11.91 13.74 -32.02
N TRP A 386 11.42 13.54 -30.78
CA TRP A 386 10.20 12.79 -30.49
C TRP A 386 8.97 13.40 -31.18
N GLU A 387 8.80 14.73 -31.11
CA GLU A 387 7.63 15.42 -31.70
C GLU A 387 7.64 15.34 -33.23
N ALA A 388 8.80 15.53 -33.86
CA ALA A 388 8.95 15.45 -35.30
C ALA A 388 8.73 14.03 -35.81
N ALA A 389 9.27 13.02 -35.11
CA ALA A 389 9.05 11.62 -35.44
C ALA A 389 7.57 11.24 -35.34
N PHE A 390 6.90 11.64 -34.26
CA PHE A 390 5.48 11.41 -34.07
C PHE A 390 4.62 12.07 -35.16
N ALA A 391 4.91 13.34 -35.47
CA ALA A 391 4.22 14.08 -36.53
C ALA A 391 4.44 13.44 -37.92
N LYS A 392 5.60 12.82 -38.14
CA LYS A 392 5.94 12.12 -39.38
C LYS A 392 5.25 10.75 -39.49
N LEU A 393 5.11 10.03 -38.38
CA LEU A 393 4.45 8.73 -38.32
C LEU A 393 2.92 8.83 -38.35
N LYS A 394 2.32 9.90 -37.82
CA LYS A 394 0.85 10.00 -37.68
C LYS A 394 0.07 9.87 -39.00
N PRO A 395 0.51 10.44 -40.14
CA PRO A 395 -0.14 10.22 -41.42
C PRO A 395 -0.11 8.75 -41.90
N GLU A 396 0.86 7.95 -41.46
CA GLU A 396 1.04 6.55 -41.88
C GLU A 396 -0.02 5.61 -41.27
N ILE A 397 -0.70 6.03 -40.19
CA ILE A 397 -1.92 5.34 -39.70
C ILE A 397 -3.00 5.32 -40.80
N GLY A 398 -3.00 6.32 -41.68
CA GLY A 398 -3.97 6.46 -42.76
C GLY A 398 -5.33 6.99 -42.28
N LEU A 399 -6.37 6.67 -43.05
CA LEU A 399 -7.75 7.12 -42.80
C LEU A 399 -8.52 6.16 -41.88
N ILE A 400 -7.86 5.69 -40.80
CA ILE A 400 -8.45 4.78 -39.82
C ILE A 400 -8.89 5.61 -38.61
N PRO A 401 -10.18 5.98 -38.48
CA PRO A 401 -10.64 6.98 -37.50
C PRO A 401 -10.64 6.48 -36.06
N TYR A 402 -10.29 5.21 -35.83
CA TYR A 402 -10.34 4.53 -34.55
C TYR A 402 -8.96 4.08 -34.05
N VAL A 403 -7.88 4.55 -34.68
CA VAL A 403 -6.51 4.24 -34.27
C VAL A 403 -5.76 5.56 -34.06
N ASP A 404 -4.99 5.62 -32.98
CA ASP A 404 -4.01 6.68 -32.71
C ASP A 404 -2.76 6.04 -32.11
N PHE A 405 -1.75 6.84 -31.77
CA PHE A 405 -0.60 6.36 -31.02
C PHE A 405 -0.80 6.47 -29.50
N GLU A 406 -0.19 5.55 -28.76
CA GLU A 406 0.01 5.72 -27.32
C GLU A 406 1.28 6.50 -27.06
N ASP A 407 2.44 5.90 -27.36
CA ASP A 407 3.73 6.55 -27.26
C ASP A 407 4.61 6.26 -28.50
N ASN A 408 5.75 6.93 -28.56
CA ASN A 408 6.79 6.76 -29.56
C ASN A 408 8.15 6.72 -28.89
N ASP A 409 8.76 5.54 -28.86
CA ASP A 409 10.02 5.31 -28.18
C ASP A 409 11.18 4.97 -29.11
N ILE A 410 12.39 5.10 -28.56
CA ILE A 410 13.61 4.80 -29.30
C ILE A 410 14.03 3.36 -29.05
N LEU A 411 14.06 2.61 -30.13
CA LEU A 411 14.58 1.25 -30.14
C LEU A 411 15.85 1.15 -30.97
N ARG A 412 16.73 0.22 -30.58
CA ARG A 412 17.98 -0.04 -31.26
C ARG A 412 17.98 -1.43 -31.86
N PHE A 413 18.08 -1.50 -33.19
CA PHE A 413 18.21 -2.75 -33.92
C PHE A 413 19.49 -2.72 -34.76
N ASN A 414 20.33 -3.76 -34.65
CA ASN A 414 21.55 -3.93 -35.44
C ASN A 414 22.42 -2.66 -35.51
N ASN A 415 22.64 -2.01 -34.36
CA ASN A 415 23.41 -0.77 -34.23
C ASN A 415 22.76 0.50 -34.79
N THR A 416 21.56 0.44 -35.36
CA THR A 416 20.79 1.58 -35.85
C THR A 416 19.67 1.94 -34.88
N LEU A 417 19.35 3.23 -34.78
CA LEU A 417 18.28 3.76 -33.95
C LEU A 417 17.01 3.99 -34.76
N TYR A 418 15.88 3.63 -34.18
CA TYR A 418 14.56 3.80 -34.76
C TYR A 418 13.61 4.40 -33.73
N TRP A 419 12.73 5.26 -34.21
CA TRP A 419 11.53 5.67 -33.48
C TRP A 419 10.43 4.67 -33.79
N THR A 420 9.92 4.01 -32.76
CA THR A 420 8.85 3.01 -32.86
C THR A 420 7.65 3.50 -32.09
N ALA A 421 6.57 3.78 -32.80
CA ALA A 421 5.31 4.22 -32.22
C ALA A 421 4.36 3.03 -32.03
N SER A 422 3.86 2.86 -30.81
CA SER A 422 2.85 1.86 -30.47
C SER A 422 1.45 2.41 -30.80
N MET A 423 0.65 1.60 -31.48
CA MET A 423 -0.71 1.99 -31.83
C MET A 423 -1.70 1.60 -30.73
N LYS A 424 -2.71 2.44 -30.51
CA LYS A 424 -3.83 2.19 -29.62
C LYS A 424 -5.16 2.42 -30.32
N PRO A 425 -6.22 1.72 -29.91
CA PRO A 425 -7.55 2.01 -30.41
C PRO A 425 -8.17 3.22 -29.67
N ILE A 426 -8.92 4.03 -30.41
CA ILE A 426 -9.69 5.16 -29.88
C ILE A 426 -11.14 5.07 -30.34
N LEU A 427 -12.07 5.58 -29.53
CA LEU A 427 -13.48 5.66 -29.93
C LEU A 427 -13.68 6.86 -30.87
N PRO A 428 -14.15 6.66 -32.11
CA PRO A 428 -14.39 7.77 -33.02
C PRO A 428 -15.44 8.74 -32.48
N SER A 429 -15.25 10.03 -32.72
CA SER A 429 -16.18 11.09 -32.27
C SER A 429 -17.58 11.00 -32.90
N SER A 430 -17.75 10.19 -33.95
CA SER A 430 -19.05 9.92 -34.59
C SER A 430 -19.91 8.91 -33.83
N VAL A 431 -19.36 8.19 -32.85
CA VAL A 431 -20.12 7.21 -32.06
C VAL A 431 -21.06 7.94 -31.11
N SER A 432 -22.35 7.66 -31.20
CA SER A 432 -23.36 8.20 -30.28
C SER A 432 -23.24 7.58 -28.89
N LEU A 433 -23.62 8.35 -27.87
CA LEU A 433 -23.60 7.89 -26.47
C LEU A 433 -24.37 6.58 -26.26
N ASP A 434 -25.52 6.42 -26.93
CA ASP A 434 -26.35 5.21 -26.82
C ASP A 434 -25.66 3.94 -27.33
N ASN A 435 -24.70 4.08 -28.26
CA ASN A 435 -23.97 2.96 -28.85
C ASN A 435 -22.57 2.79 -28.25
N ARG A 436 -22.17 3.64 -27.30
CA ARG A 436 -20.82 3.69 -26.75
C ARG A 436 -20.38 2.35 -26.17
N TRP A 437 -21.20 1.77 -25.29
CA TRP A 437 -20.90 0.48 -24.66
C TRP A 437 -20.64 -0.62 -25.69
N TYR A 438 -21.52 -0.79 -26.68
CA TYR A 438 -21.34 -1.82 -27.72
C TYR A 438 -20.03 -1.62 -28.50
N ASN A 439 -19.73 -0.38 -28.86
CA ASN A 439 -18.55 -0.05 -29.66
C ASN A 439 -17.25 -0.23 -28.88
N GLU A 440 -17.22 0.18 -27.60
CA GLU A 440 -16.05 0.05 -26.73
C GLU A 440 -15.71 -1.41 -26.40
N HIS A 441 -16.72 -2.27 -26.27
CA HIS A 441 -16.51 -3.64 -25.77
C HIS A 441 -16.48 -4.70 -26.88
N LEU A 442 -17.16 -4.48 -28.02
CA LEU A 442 -17.37 -5.51 -29.06
C LEU A 442 -16.88 -5.12 -30.47
N VAL A 443 -16.58 -3.84 -30.75
CA VAL A 443 -16.25 -3.36 -32.12
C VAL A 443 -14.82 -2.85 -32.21
N TYR A 444 -14.49 -1.79 -31.45
CA TYR A 444 -13.16 -1.18 -31.42
C TYR A 444 -12.31 -1.91 -30.38
N THR A 445 -11.95 -3.16 -30.64
CA THR A 445 -11.30 -4.03 -29.65
C THR A 445 -9.78 -4.08 -29.78
N HIS A 446 -9.25 -3.78 -30.96
CA HIS A 446 -7.84 -3.93 -31.31
C HIS A 446 -7.40 -2.87 -32.32
N VAL A 447 -6.09 -2.77 -32.54
CA VAL A 447 -5.49 -2.09 -33.70
C VAL A 447 -5.05 -3.15 -34.72
N PRO A 448 -5.18 -2.90 -36.03
CA PRO A 448 -4.86 -3.87 -37.08
C PRO A 448 -3.35 -4.15 -37.19
N ASP A 449 -2.55 -3.09 -37.17
CA ASP A 449 -1.09 -3.14 -37.12
C ASP A 449 -0.63 -2.58 -35.77
N GLY A 450 0.42 -3.17 -35.22
CA GLY A 450 0.84 -2.88 -33.85
C GLY A 450 1.75 -1.68 -33.74
N PHE A 451 2.63 -1.51 -34.73
CA PHE A 451 3.77 -0.60 -34.64
C PHE A 451 4.04 0.10 -35.96
N LEU A 452 4.46 1.35 -35.88
CA LEU A 452 5.10 2.06 -37.00
C LEU A 452 6.52 2.44 -36.63
N THR A 453 7.41 2.38 -37.62
CA THR A 453 8.84 2.58 -37.39
C THR A 453 9.41 3.63 -38.33
N LEU A 454 10.24 4.52 -37.79
CA LEU A 454 10.92 5.59 -38.50
C LEU A 454 12.41 5.54 -38.17
N GLY A 455 13.27 5.62 -39.19
CA GLY A 455 14.71 5.77 -38.98
C GLY A 455 15.01 7.05 -38.20
N ALA A 456 15.69 6.93 -37.06
CA ALA A 456 15.95 8.08 -36.19
C ALA A 456 16.98 9.06 -36.76
N THR A 457 17.84 8.58 -37.67
CA THR A 457 18.88 9.35 -38.35
C THR A 457 18.33 10.06 -39.59
N ASP A 458 17.69 9.32 -40.49
CA ASP A 458 17.30 9.82 -41.82
C ASP A 458 15.83 10.25 -41.93
N GLY A 459 14.99 9.87 -40.96
CA GLY A 459 13.55 10.15 -40.98
C GLY A 459 12.80 9.40 -42.06
N GLN A 460 13.35 8.28 -42.55
CA GLN A 460 12.66 7.43 -43.51
C GLN A 460 11.73 6.48 -42.76
N ILE A 461 10.51 6.33 -43.28
CA ILE A 461 9.57 5.32 -42.77
C ILE A 461 10.12 3.96 -43.19
N VAL A 462 10.22 3.06 -42.23
CA VAL A 462 10.73 1.70 -42.41
C VAL A 462 9.58 0.74 -42.18
N ASP A 463 9.58 -0.37 -42.92
CA ASP A 463 8.60 -1.44 -42.70
C ASP A 463 8.81 -2.02 -41.29
N SER A 464 7.85 -1.77 -40.41
CA SER A 464 7.88 -2.28 -39.03
C SER A 464 7.84 -3.82 -38.99
N GLY A 465 7.37 -4.47 -40.06
CA GLY A 465 7.42 -5.92 -40.27
C GLY A 465 8.83 -6.52 -40.26
N GLU A 466 9.86 -5.73 -40.53
CA GLU A 466 11.26 -6.17 -40.45
C GLU A 466 11.75 -6.38 -39.00
N PHE A 467 11.09 -5.73 -38.03
CA PHE A 467 11.47 -5.77 -36.61
C PHE A 467 10.42 -6.48 -35.75
N PHE A 468 9.16 -6.14 -35.97
CA PHE A 468 8.00 -6.63 -35.24
C PHE A 468 7.07 -7.35 -36.20
N GLN A 469 6.73 -8.60 -35.88
CA GLN A 469 5.67 -9.29 -36.61
C GLN A 469 4.36 -8.51 -36.45
N GLN A 470 3.90 -7.87 -37.53
CA GLN A 470 2.64 -7.13 -37.52
C GLN A 470 1.47 -8.10 -37.28
N ARG A 471 0.61 -7.71 -36.34
CA ARG A 471 -0.55 -8.48 -35.89
C ARG A 471 -1.53 -7.55 -35.19
N GLU A 472 -2.75 -8.02 -35.05
CA GLU A 472 -3.76 -7.32 -34.28
C GLU A 472 -3.35 -7.23 -32.80
N ILE A 473 -3.23 -6.00 -32.28
CA ILE A 473 -2.87 -5.79 -30.87
C ILE A 473 -4.14 -5.53 -30.06
N TYR A 474 -4.43 -6.47 -29.16
CA TYR A 474 -5.49 -6.40 -28.15
C TYR A 474 -4.98 -6.01 -26.76
N TYR A 475 -3.68 -6.21 -26.51
CA TYR A 475 -2.98 -5.94 -25.26
C TYR A 475 -1.73 -5.12 -25.55
N GLY A 476 -1.61 -3.93 -24.96
CA GLY A 476 -0.57 -2.99 -25.31
C GLY A 476 -0.34 -1.92 -24.24
N GLU A 477 0.46 -0.93 -24.62
CA GLU A 477 0.60 0.34 -23.89
C GLU A 477 -0.72 1.09 -24.00
N GLY A 478 -1.07 1.84 -22.96
CA GLY A 478 -2.40 2.35 -22.63
C GLY A 478 -3.23 3.09 -23.70
N GLY A 479 -4.35 3.67 -23.24
CA GLY A 479 -5.29 4.37 -24.12
C GLY A 479 -6.75 4.37 -23.65
N LEU A 480 -7.68 4.64 -24.58
CA LEU A 480 -9.13 4.79 -24.30
C LEU A 480 -9.76 3.56 -23.60
N PHE A 481 -9.12 2.38 -23.66
CA PHE A 481 -9.59 1.15 -23.01
C PHE A 481 -8.76 0.67 -21.83
N GLU A 482 -7.82 1.45 -21.31
CA GLU A 482 -7.08 1.12 -20.07
C GLU A 482 -8.04 0.56 -19.00
N GLN A 483 -9.16 1.27 -18.79
CA GLN A 483 -10.17 0.91 -17.78
C GLN A 483 -11.31 0.01 -18.29
N THR A 484 -11.27 -0.44 -19.55
CA THR A 484 -12.40 -1.11 -20.20
C THR A 484 -12.02 -2.51 -20.68
N TRP A 485 -12.97 -3.44 -20.62
CA TRP A 485 -12.77 -4.79 -21.13
C TRP A 485 -13.35 -4.92 -22.54
N SER A 486 -12.90 -5.91 -23.30
CA SER A 486 -13.49 -6.27 -24.59
C SER A 486 -13.82 -7.75 -24.63
N GLY A 487 -14.75 -8.17 -25.49
CA GLY A 487 -15.13 -9.58 -25.54
C GLY A 487 -16.03 -9.94 -26.69
N TYR A 488 -16.51 -11.17 -26.68
CA TYR A 488 -17.48 -11.66 -27.66
C TYR A 488 -18.17 -12.94 -27.15
N PRO A 489 -19.41 -13.22 -27.57
CA PRO A 489 -20.05 -14.49 -27.26
C PRO A 489 -19.30 -15.64 -27.95
N THR A 490 -19.00 -16.70 -27.21
CA THR A 490 -18.34 -17.92 -27.72
C THR A 490 -19.18 -18.64 -28.78
N GLY A 491 -20.51 -18.46 -28.74
CA GLY A 491 -21.46 -18.95 -29.73
C GLY A 491 -21.55 -18.09 -31.00
N ARG A 492 -20.68 -17.07 -31.18
CA ARG A 492 -20.69 -16.27 -32.40
C ARG A 492 -20.49 -17.16 -33.62
N GLY A 493 -21.32 -16.98 -34.63
CA GLY A 493 -21.14 -17.64 -35.93
C GLY A 493 -19.87 -17.18 -36.65
N GLU A 494 -19.77 -17.45 -37.96
CA GLU A 494 -18.57 -17.13 -38.75
C GLU A 494 -18.28 -15.63 -38.90
N THR A 495 -19.22 -14.74 -38.54
CA THR A 495 -19.09 -13.30 -38.68
C THR A 495 -18.77 -12.62 -37.36
N SER A 496 -17.62 -11.94 -37.30
CA SER A 496 -17.25 -11.08 -36.18
C SER A 496 -17.86 -9.69 -36.27
N ALA A 497 -18.20 -9.12 -35.11
CA ALA A 497 -18.59 -7.72 -34.99
C ALA A 497 -17.38 -6.77 -34.87
N GLU A 498 -16.20 -7.33 -34.63
CA GLU A 498 -14.94 -6.58 -34.57
C GLU A 498 -14.59 -6.01 -35.95
N LEU A 499 -13.92 -4.86 -35.98
CA LEU A 499 -13.56 -4.23 -37.25
C LEU A 499 -12.63 -5.10 -38.08
N GLY A 500 -12.77 -5.02 -39.40
CA GLY A 500 -12.08 -5.91 -40.32
C GLY A 500 -12.63 -7.33 -40.39
N GLY A 501 -13.66 -7.66 -39.59
CA GLY A 501 -14.24 -9.02 -39.53
C GLY A 501 -13.31 -10.03 -38.86
N VAL A 502 -12.27 -9.55 -38.16
CA VAL A 502 -11.28 -10.39 -37.48
C VAL A 502 -11.83 -10.89 -36.15
N SER A 503 -11.12 -11.84 -35.54
CA SER A 503 -11.51 -12.45 -34.28
C SER A 503 -10.27 -12.75 -33.48
N TYR A 504 -10.27 -12.37 -32.20
CA TYR A 504 -9.19 -12.75 -31.31
C TYR A 504 -9.02 -14.28 -31.29
N SER A 505 -7.80 -14.74 -31.56
CA SER A 505 -7.42 -16.15 -31.57
C SER A 505 -6.22 -16.45 -30.65
N GLY A 506 -5.84 -15.48 -29.80
CA GLY A 506 -4.74 -15.65 -28.86
C GLY A 506 -5.13 -16.46 -27.62
N MET A 507 -4.17 -16.62 -26.71
CA MET A 507 -4.34 -17.38 -25.46
C MET A 507 -4.80 -16.53 -24.27
N GLY A 508 -4.91 -15.21 -24.43
CA GLY A 508 -5.35 -14.28 -23.37
C GLY A 508 -6.87 -14.26 -23.19
N GLY A 509 -7.33 -13.60 -22.14
CA GLY A 509 -8.76 -13.53 -21.81
C GLY A 509 -9.33 -14.82 -21.20
N LEU A 510 -10.63 -14.82 -20.93
CA LEU A 510 -11.33 -15.91 -20.26
C LEU A 510 -12.76 -16.07 -20.78
N ASP A 511 -13.17 -17.32 -21.00
CA ASP A 511 -14.57 -17.66 -21.25
C ASP A 511 -15.38 -17.66 -19.95
N VAL A 512 -16.35 -16.74 -19.84
CA VAL A 512 -17.21 -16.60 -18.67
C VAL A 512 -18.62 -17.12 -18.98
N PRO A 513 -19.05 -18.24 -18.37
CA PRO A 513 -20.39 -18.78 -18.57
C PRO A 513 -21.44 -18.02 -17.73
N PRO A 514 -22.71 -18.01 -18.17
CA PRO A 514 -23.84 -17.66 -17.31
C PRO A 514 -23.91 -18.55 -16.06
N PRO A 515 -24.30 -18.04 -14.87
CA PRO A 515 -24.72 -16.67 -14.58
C PRO A 515 -23.56 -15.71 -14.22
N LEU A 516 -22.29 -16.13 -14.28
CA LEU A 516 -21.17 -15.27 -13.89
C LEU A 516 -21.03 -14.07 -14.86
N SER A 517 -21.22 -14.31 -16.15
CA SER A 517 -21.22 -13.25 -17.17
C SER A 517 -22.30 -12.21 -16.92
N TRP A 518 -23.47 -12.63 -16.43
CA TRP A 518 -24.59 -11.74 -16.07
C TRP A 518 -24.28 -10.83 -14.88
N ILE A 519 -23.52 -11.33 -13.92
CA ILE A 519 -23.15 -10.57 -12.71
C ILE A 519 -21.99 -9.60 -13.03
N PHE A 520 -21.05 -10.04 -13.86
CA PHE A 520 -19.96 -9.21 -14.35
C PHE A 520 -20.49 -8.05 -15.20
N GLU A 521 -21.36 -8.36 -16.16
CA GLU A 521 -21.95 -7.39 -17.08
C GLU A 521 -23.44 -7.70 -17.32
N PRO A 522 -24.35 -6.92 -16.68
CA PRO A 522 -25.78 -7.14 -16.78
C PRO A 522 -26.35 -7.09 -18.20
N ASN A 523 -25.69 -6.42 -19.15
CA ASN A 523 -26.13 -6.40 -20.55
C ASN A 523 -26.18 -7.80 -21.18
N PHE A 524 -25.41 -8.76 -20.65
CA PHE A 524 -25.41 -10.15 -21.12
C PHE A 524 -26.61 -10.97 -20.66
N VAL A 525 -27.35 -10.52 -19.62
CA VAL A 525 -28.55 -11.21 -19.12
C VAL A 525 -29.59 -11.40 -20.22
N LEU A 526 -29.83 -10.35 -21.01
CA LEU A 526 -30.86 -10.35 -22.05
C LEU A 526 -30.30 -10.69 -23.43
N SER A 527 -29.06 -10.25 -23.71
CA SER A 527 -28.45 -10.42 -25.03
C SER A 527 -27.85 -11.81 -25.25
N PHE A 528 -27.25 -12.40 -24.21
CA PHE A 528 -26.59 -13.73 -24.28
C PHE A 528 -26.97 -14.59 -23.06
N PRO A 529 -28.26 -14.91 -22.86
CA PRO A 529 -28.71 -15.64 -21.68
C PRO A 529 -28.16 -17.07 -21.61
N GLY A 530 -27.88 -17.72 -22.75
CA GLY A 530 -27.46 -19.13 -22.80
C GLY A 530 -26.00 -19.35 -23.14
N GLU A 531 -25.23 -18.30 -23.40
CA GLU A 531 -23.91 -18.39 -24.04
C GLU A 531 -22.81 -17.83 -23.14
N SER A 532 -21.66 -18.49 -23.14
CA SER A 532 -20.44 -17.96 -22.50
C SER A 532 -19.90 -16.79 -23.32
N VAL A 533 -19.34 -15.79 -22.64
CA VAL A 533 -18.68 -14.65 -23.27
C VAL A 533 -17.18 -14.74 -23.01
N HIS A 534 -16.39 -14.73 -24.08
CA HIS A 534 -14.95 -14.57 -23.98
C HIS A 534 -14.63 -13.11 -23.63
N ILE A 535 -13.93 -12.88 -22.54
CA ILE A 535 -13.66 -11.55 -21.99
C ILE A 535 -12.14 -11.34 -21.87
N MET A 536 -11.66 -10.26 -22.46
CA MET A 536 -10.30 -9.73 -22.37
C MET A 536 -10.31 -8.49 -21.46
N ARG A 537 -9.59 -8.56 -20.33
CA ARG A 537 -9.45 -7.48 -19.32
C ARG A 537 -7.97 -7.15 -19.12
N TYR A 538 -7.70 -6.02 -18.45
CA TYR A 538 -6.33 -5.53 -18.23
C TYR A 538 -5.58 -5.43 -19.56
N LYS A 539 -6.19 -4.66 -20.47
CA LYS A 539 -5.69 -4.49 -21.84
C LYS A 539 -4.41 -3.66 -21.85
N ASP A 540 -4.31 -2.76 -20.88
CA ASP A 540 -3.10 -2.05 -20.55
C ASP A 540 -2.10 -2.98 -19.83
N VAL A 541 -0.83 -2.90 -20.24
CA VAL A 541 0.25 -3.74 -19.70
C VAL A 541 0.64 -3.35 -18.28
N HIS A 542 0.56 -2.08 -17.90
CA HIS A 542 0.78 -1.61 -16.54
C HIS A 542 -0.31 -2.10 -15.60
N ASP A 543 -1.59 -1.97 -15.97
CA ASP A 543 -2.71 -2.48 -15.17
C ASP A 543 -2.55 -3.98 -14.90
N ARG A 544 -2.15 -4.73 -15.92
CA ARG A 544 -1.92 -6.17 -15.81
C ARG A 544 -0.73 -6.44 -14.89
N MET A 545 0.36 -5.70 -15.03
CA MET A 545 1.55 -5.88 -14.20
C MET A 545 1.32 -5.46 -12.75
N GLU A 546 0.53 -4.41 -12.48
CA GLU A 546 0.12 -4.00 -11.14
C GLU A 546 -0.73 -5.08 -10.47
N VAL A 547 -1.67 -5.68 -11.20
CA VAL A 547 -2.50 -6.78 -10.68
C VAL A 547 -1.67 -8.03 -10.35
N LEU A 548 -0.70 -8.38 -11.20
CA LEU A 548 0.12 -9.59 -11.04
C LEU A 548 1.27 -9.43 -10.05
N TYR A 549 1.88 -8.24 -10.02
CA TYR A 549 3.06 -7.94 -9.24
C TYR A 549 2.90 -6.60 -8.48
N PRO A 550 1.93 -6.51 -7.56
CA PRO A 550 1.58 -5.29 -6.83
C PRO A 550 2.63 -4.83 -5.81
N TYR A 551 3.79 -5.50 -5.75
CA TYR A 551 4.90 -5.18 -4.86
C TYR A 551 5.99 -4.35 -5.55
N PHE A 552 5.90 -4.16 -6.87
CA PHE A 552 6.71 -3.20 -7.61
C PHE A 552 6.06 -1.82 -7.64
N LEU A 553 6.85 -0.79 -7.96
CA LEU A 553 6.38 0.58 -8.12
C LEU A 553 6.21 0.84 -9.61
N TYR A 554 4.98 1.13 -10.04
CA TYR A 554 4.68 1.44 -11.45
C TYR A 554 4.54 2.94 -11.70
N ASP A 555 4.45 3.76 -10.65
CA ASP A 555 4.45 5.22 -10.73
C ASP A 555 5.56 5.78 -9.83
N LEU A 556 6.44 6.59 -10.42
CA LEU A 556 7.48 7.34 -9.74
C LEU A 556 7.27 8.85 -9.98
N PHE A 557 6.81 9.54 -8.93
CA PHE A 557 6.60 11.00 -8.91
C PHE A 557 5.50 11.51 -9.85
N GLY A 558 4.41 10.74 -10.02
CA GLY A 558 3.30 11.07 -10.90
C GLY A 558 3.58 10.76 -12.36
N LYS A 559 4.50 9.82 -12.62
CA LYS A 559 4.88 9.35 -13.94
C LYS A 559 4.95 7.83 -13.90
N GLU A 560 4.22 7.21 -14.81
CA GLU A 560 4.29 5.76 -14.99
C GLU A 560 5.70 5.34 -15.44
N LEU A 561 6.09 4.14 -15.04
CA LEU A 561 7.30 3.50 -15.57
C LEU A 561 7.16 3.35 -17.07
N ASP A 562 8.27 3.50 -17.78
CA ASP A 562 8.28 3.31 -19.22
C ASP A 562 7.97 1.85 -19.55
N SER A 563 7.05 1.60 -20.47
CA SER A 563 6.91 0.31 -21.14
C SER A 563 7.58 0.43 -22.50
N LEU A 564 8.30 -0.60 -22.92
CA LEU A 564 8.99 -0.58 -24.21
C LEU A 564 8.63 -1.84 -25.01
N PRO A 565 8.26 -1.70 -26.30
CA PRO A 565 8.08 -2.87 -27.14
C PRO A 565 9.44 -3.48 -27.47
N VAL A 566 9.58 -4.77 -27.19
CA VAL A 566 10.77 -5.56 -27.54
C VAL A 566 10.37 -6.80 -28.32
N THR A 567 11.31 -7.39 -29.05
CA THR A 567 11.05 -8.49 -29.98
C THR A 567 12.23 -9.46 -30.01
N ASP A 568 11.94 -10.75 -30.11
CA ASP A 568 12.94 -11.78 -30.38
C ASP A 568 13.05 -12.12 -31.88
N GLY A 569 12.31 -11.39 -32.72
CA GLY A 569 12.20 -11.60 -34.18
C GLY A 569 11.01 -12.45 -34.59
N GLU A 570 10.34 -13.13 -33.65
CA GLU A 570 9.11 -13.89 -33.88
C GLU A 570 7.94 -13.31 -33.07
N ASN A 571 8.17 -12.99 -31.81
CA ASN A 571 7.16 -12.48 -30.89
C ASN A 571 7.50 -11.07 -30.41
N SER A 572 6.46 -10.23 -30.28
CA SER A 572 6.56 -8.95 -29.58
C SER A 572 6.19 -9.12 -28.11
N TYR A 573 6.96 -8.47 -27.24
CA TYR A 573 6.82 -8.42 -25.80
C TYR A 573 6.84 -6.96 -25.32
N TRP A 574 6.37 -6.75 -24.10
CA TRP A 574 6.50 -5.48 -23.40
C TRP A 574 7.53 -5.63 -22.28
N LEU A 575 8.54 -4.76 -22.29
CA LEU A 575 9.53 -4.64 -21.23
C LEU A 575 9.10 -3.50 -20.31
N ILE A 576 8.91 -3.80 -19.03
CA ILE A 576 8.77 -2.79 -17.97
C ILE A 576 9.98 -2.94 -17.04
N PRO A 577 10.76 -1.88 -16.78
CA PRO A 577 12.03 -1.93 -16.07
C PRO A 577 11.92 -2.20 -14.57
#